data_AF-A0A0U2WYJ1-F1
#
_entry.id   AF-A0A0U2WYJ1-F1
#
_cell.length_a   1.000
_cell.length_b   1.000
_cell.length_c   1.000
_cell.angle_alpha   90.00
_cell.angle_beta   90.00
_cell.angle_gamma   90.00
#
_symmetry.space_group_name_H-M   'P 1'
#
loop_
_entity.id
_entity.type
_entity.pdbx_description
1 polymer ?
#
loop_
_entity_poly.entity_id
_entity_poly.type
_entity_poly.pdbx_seq_one_letter_code
_entity_poly.pdbx_strand_id
1 'polypeptide(L)' 'MGDNNKVQSYEQQLGIEENQGFISLKSSLPSAAIYVSFLPKGVVGDIFEGDSTRDKIVAVGTQNTATSVRAEYVYYKID' A
#
# COMPACT_ATOMS: atom_id res chain seq x y z
N MET A 1 -3.37 4.26 42.63
CA MET A 1 -4.46 4.28 41.62
C MET A 1 -3.87 4.85 40.34
N GLY A 2 -3.96 4.09 39.24
CA GLY A 2 -3.43 4.44 37.92
C GLY A 2 -3.01 3.18 37.19
N ASP A 3 -3.97 2.52 36.54
CA ASP A 3 -3.79 1.26 35.82
C ASP A 3 -2.78 1.41 34.67
N ASN A 4 -1.60 0.81 34.80
CA ASN A 4 -0.59 0.71 33.75
C ASN A 4 -0.82 -0.49 32.81
N ASN A 5 -2.07 -0.89 32.58
CA ASN A 5 -2.43 -1.88 31.56
C ASN A 5 -2.52 -1.24 30.16
N LYS A 6 -1.50 -0.48 29.74
CA LYS A 6 -1.34 -0.17 28.32
C LYS A 6 -0.85 -1.44 27.64
N VAL A 7 -1.75 -2.12 26.93
CA VAL A 7 -1.39 -3.17 25.98
C VAL A 7 -0.28 -2.62 25.09
N GLN A 8 0.86 -3.31 25.03
CA GLN A 8 1.97 -2.93 24.17
C GLN A 8 1.46 -2.98 22.71
N SER A 9 1.19 -1.81 22.13
CA SER A 9 0.79 -1.70 20.74
C SER A 9 1.99 -1.96 19.84
N TYR A 10 1.80 -2.68 18.75
CA TYR A 10 2.82 -2.77 17.69
C TYR A 10 3.16 -1.36 17.19
N GLU A 11 4.44 -1.07 17.00
CA GLU A 11 4.88 0.17 16.40
C GLU A 11 4.49 0.19 14.92
N GLN A 12 3.96 1.33 14.45
CA GLN A 12 3.59 1.50 13.06
C GLN A 12 4.83 1.44 12.16
N GLN A 13 4.93 0.39 11.34
CA GLN A 13 6.06 0.17 10.43
C GLN A 13 5.88 0.80 9.04
N LEU A 14 4.63 1.10 8.67
CA LEU A 14 4.27 1.66 7.37
C LEU A 14 3.82 3.12 7.52
N GLY A 15 4.53 4.05 6.88
CA GLY A 15 4.17 5.46 6.80
C GLY A 15 3.18 5.72 5.66
N ILE A 16 2.38 6.79 5.78
CA ILE A 16 1.47 7.22 4.72
C ILE A 16 2.25 8.05 3.68
N GLU A 17 2.03 7.77 2.40
CA GLU A 17 2.58 8.51 1.27
C GLU A 17 1.42 8.85 0.32
N GLU A 18 1.13 10.14 0.18
CA GLU A 18 0.11 10.63 -0.74
C GLU A 18 0.71 10.82 -2.14
N ASN A 19 0.06 10.22 -3.13
CA ASN A 19 0.43 10.30 -4.53
C ASN A 19 -0.75 10.86 -5.33
N GLN A 20 -0.52 11.32 -6.56
CA GLN A 20 -1.53 12.03 -7.35
C GLN A 20 -2.81 11.20 -7.55
N GLY A 21 -3.81 11.42 -6.69
CA GLY A 21 -5.11 10.75 -6.70
C GLY A 21 -5.20 9.42 -5.93
N PHE A 22 -4.15 8.99 -5.23
CA PHE A 22 -4.17 7.76 -4.43
C PHE A 22 -3.28 7.83 -3.18
N ILE A 23 -3.53 6.94 -2.23
CA ILE A 23 -2.75 6.83 -0.99
C ILE A 23 -1.96 5.53 -1.01
N SER A 24 -0.72 5.58 -0.53
CA SER A 24 0.11 4.41 -0.30
C SER A 24 0.56 4.33 1.15
N LEU A 25 0.73 3.12 1.65
CA LEU A 25 1.46 2.81 2.87
C LEU A 25 2.84 2.29 2.48
N LYS A 26 3.90 2.92 2.98
CA LYS A 26 5.29 2.63 2.60
C LYS A 26 6.14 2.29 3.81
N SER A 27 7.02 1.30 3.67
CA SER A 27 8.12 1.05 4.60
C SER A 27 9.42 0.89 3.82
N SER A 28 10.49 1.52 4.30
CA SER A 28 11.84 1.34 3.77
C SER A 28 12.58 0.31 4.61
N LEU A 29 12.98 -0.79 3.99
CA LEU A 29 13.82 -1.83 4.56
C LEU A 29 15.25 -1.70 4.00
N PRO A 30 16.27 -2.29 4.63
CA PRO A 30 17.60 -2.37 4.04
C PRO A 30 17.53 -3.05 2.66
N SER A 31 17.87 -2.31 1.60
CA SER A 31 17.83 -2.74 0.19
C SER A 31 16.44 -3.10 -0.37
N ALA A 32 15.36 -2.71 0.31
CA ALA A 32 14.00 -2.96 -0.16
C ALA A 32 13.01 -1.89 0.31
N ALA A 33 11.87 -1.82 -0.33
CA ALA A 33 10.73 -1.03 0.10
C ALA A 33 9.45 -1.83 -0.12
N ILE A 34 8.53 -1.72 0.84
CA ILE A 34 7.20 -2.31 0.75
C ILE A 34 6.22 -1.17 0.53
N TYR A 35 5.33 -1.34 -0.44
CA TYR A 35 4.25 -0.43 -0.75
C TYR A 35 2.92 -1.17 -0.71
N VAL A 36 1.91 -0.56 -0.09
CA VAL A 36 0.51 -0.95 -0.21
C VAL A 36 -0.27 0.26 -0.69
N SER A 37 -0.64 0.27 -1.96
CA SER A 37 -1.32 1.38 -2.62
C SER A 37 -2.82 1.11 -2.73
N PHE A 38 -3.62 2.13 -2.42
CA PHE A 38 -5.08 2.12 -2.47
C PHE A 38 -5.49 3.03 -3.63
N LEU A 39 -5.83 2.43 -4.77
CA LEU A 39 -6.12 3.14 -6.02
C LEU A 39 -7.64 3.17 -6.26
N PRO A 40 -8.26 4.35 -6.24
CA PRO A 40 -9.64 4.50 -6.68
C PRO A 40 -9.80 4.18 -8.18
N LYS A 41 -11.02 3.82 -8.58
CA LYS A 41 -11.38 3.69 -9.99
C LYS A 41 -10.97 4.94 -10.79
N GLY A 42 -10.43 4.72 -11.98
CA GLY A 42 -9.88 5.76 -12.86
C GLY A 42 -8.43 6.15 -12.55
N VAL A 43 -7.86 5.69 -11.44
CA VAL A 43 -6.46 5.93 -11.07
C VAL A 43 -5.61 4.72 -11.46
N VAL A 44 -4.70 4.91 -12.41
CA VAL A 44 -3.77 3.86 -12.86
C VAL A 44 -2.57 3.75 -11.91
N GLY A 45 -2.06 4.88 -11.43
CA GLY A 45 -0.81 4.95 -10.65
C GLY A 45 0.41 4.49 -11.46
N ASP A 46 1.51 4.15 -10.79
CA ASP A 46 2.71 3.54 -11.38
C ASP A 46 2.55 2.03 -11.66
N ILE A 47 1.31 1.54 -11.65
CA ILE A 47 0.99 0.12 -11.68
C ILE A 47 0.41 -0.21 -13.04
N PHE A 48 1.26 -0.77 -13.90
CA PHE A 48 0.93 -1.06 -15.30
C PHE A 48 -0.13 -2.16 -15.48
N GLU A 49 -0.46 -2.95 -14.45
CA GLU A 49 -1.46 -4.01 -14.54
C GLU A 49 -2.67 -3.81 -13.61
N GLY A 50 -3.82 -4.34 -14.05
CA GLY A 50 -5.09 -4.34 -13.33
C GLY A 50 -6.16 -3.42 -13.92
N ASP A 51 -7.42 -3.81 -13.74
CA ASP A 51 -8.61 -3.11 -14.25
C ASP A 51 -8.78 -1.75 -13.56
N SER A 52 -8.58 -0.67 -14.33
CA SER A 52 -8.71 0.71 -13.84
C SER A 52 -10.15 1.15 -13.64
N THR A 53 -11.14 0.35 -14.05
CA THR A 53 -12.57 0.70 -13.87
C THR A 53 -13.08 0.37 -12.47
N ARG A 54 -12.26 -0.28 -11.64
CA ARG A 54 -12.59 -0.74 -10.29
C ARG A 54 -11.63 -0.14 -9.26
N ASP A 55 -12.11 0.05 -8.05
CA ASP A 55 -11.24 0.35 -6.91
C ASP A 55 -10.35 -0.88 -6.65
N LYS A 56 -9.05 -0.65 -6.46
CA LYS A 56 -8.07 -1.72 -6.28
C LYS A 56 -7.04 -1.39 -5.20
N ILE A 57 -6.54 -2.43 -4.56
CA ILE A 57 -5.43 -2.39 -3.63
C ILE A 57 -4.30 -3.21 -4.24
N VAL A 58 -3.09 -2.65 -4.19
CA VAL A 58 -1.91 -3.32 -4.72
C VAL A 58 -0.82 -3.32 -3.67
N ALA A 59 -0.24 -4.49 -3.40
CA ALA A 59 0.86 -4.65 -2.47
C ALA A 59 2.10 -5.16 -3.20
N VAL A 60 3.23 -4.45 -3.07
CA VAL A 60 4.48 -4.80 -3.74
C VAL A 60 5.69 -4.56 -2.87
N GLY A 61 6.61 -5.53 -2.87
CA GLY A 61 7.98 -5.35 -2.42
C GLY A 61 8.89 -5.05 -3.62
N THR A 62 9.70 -4.01 -3.52
CA THR A 62 10.64 -3.58 -4.56
C THR A 62 11.99 -3.27 -3.94
N GLN A 63 13.06 -3.20 -4.73
CA GLN A 63 14.34 -2.69 -4.22
C GLN A 63 14.33 -1.15 -4.06
N ASN A 64 13.62 -0.44 -4.95
CA ASN A 64 13.68 1.01 -5.04
C ASN A 64 12.27 1.64 -5.12
N THR A 65 11.58 1.46 -6.25
CA THR A 65 10.25 2.03 -6.52
C THR A 65 9.29 0.99 -7.09
N ALA A 66 8.01 1.12 -6.76
CA ALA A 66 6.96 0.25 -7.26
C ALA A 66 6.65 0.64 -8.70
N THR A 67 7.28 -0.03 -9.67
CA THR A 67 7.17 0.34 -11.10
C THR A 67 6.33 -0.63 -11.92
N SER A 68 6.05 -1.83 -11.42
CA SER A 68 5.10 -2.76 -12.04
C SER A 68 4.73 -3.87 -11.06
N VAL A 69 3.46 -4.27 -11.06
CA VAL A 69 2.94 -5.34 -10.20
C VAL A 69 2.16 -6.31 -11.06
N ARG A 70 2.38 -7.61 -10.88
CA ARG A 70 1.63 -8.65 -11.59
C ARG A 70 0.17 -8.61 -11.20
N ALA A 71 -0.73 -8.89 -12.15
CA ALA A 71 -2.18 -8.93 -11.92
C ALA A 71 -2.61 -9.80 -10.73
N GLU A 72 -1.87 -10.88 -10.43
CA GLU A 72 -2.13 -11.78 -9.29
C GLU A 72 -1.99 -11.13 -7.91
N TYR A 73 -1.33 -9.98 -7.81
CA TYR A 73 -1.17 -9.20 -6.57
C TYR A 73 -2.10 -7.97 -6.52
N VAL A 74 -3.06 -7.87 -7.46
CA VAL A 74 -4.06 -6.81 -7.50
C VAL A 74 -5.36 -7.32 -6.87
N TYR A 75 -5.77 -6.70 -5.77
CA TYR A 75 -7.02 -7.01 -5.09
C TYR A 75 -8.06 -5.97 -5.45
N TYR A 76 -9.20 -6.41 -5.97
CA TYR A 76 -10.30 -5.52 -6.27
C TYR A 76 -11.27 -5.44 -5.10
N LYS A 77 -11.83 -4.25 -4.91
CA LYS A 77 -13.02 -4.11 -4.07
C LYS A 77 -14.14 -5.00 -4.62
N ILE A 78 -14.81 -5.70 -3.71
CA ILE A 78 -16.03 -6.45 -3.96
C ILE A 78 -17.18 -5.59 -3.44
N ASP A 79 -18.27 -5.51 -4.20
CA ASP A 79 -19.49 -4.79 -3.81
C ASP A 79 -20.27 -5.51 -2.71
#